data_AF-A0A9N9SQU7-F1
#
_entry.id   AF-A0A9N9SQU7-F1
#
_cell.length_a   1.000
_cell.length_b   1.000
_cell.length_c   1.000
_cell.angle_alpha   90.00
_cell.angle_beta   90.00
_cell.angle_gamma   90.00
#
_symmetry.space_group_name_H-M   'P 1'
#
loop_
_entity.id
_entity.type
_entity.pdbx_description
1 polymer ?
#
loop_
_entity_poly.entity_id
_entity_poly.type
_entity_poly.pdbx_seq_one_letter_code
_entity_poly.pdbx_strand_id
1 'polypeptide(L)'
;MLEYSKEKFKTSLLEQAEISRKEARELLEDFQEHGPFTSDISAKDALAYLADIRAKLNAMRNKDEELRNDLAIFGLSFGDNIDLSKLDAELTTLEIVWTIVDEWDTAWEKYKSGEFWAIETAEMEETAQNLFRKLTKLSREFKEKGWTIIDDTRARVDAFRRTLPLIGDLKNPAMRTRHWDKVRKAVEVDFDETSKEFNLEAIYAMELHKFAEEINEISNAATMELQIENGIAAISKTWETMKFEMVPYKERHLYRIKSVDECFQVLEENLMQLSIMKSTRFVEPFTKEVDRWERGLSYIMECLEMALQVQREWLYLENIFFGEDIRKQLPKEREDFDHLTETWVDITTRLYFSKSALKATHFRPPPYLLNKLNKMYERLDLLQRALEKYLETKRHIFPRFYFISNDDMLEILGNSRKPELVQQHLKKLFDNIIRIKILRNVGANKQECVGMFSDDGEFIEFSKAFFMEGPSEEWLGRLETAMQVTLKTAFKPIRSDLKKNLNKRDRWLMNNCGQLCNACSLIQWTTDCTRALVHSKILESKKPLKRLRKKQNQVLNKLSELSRKELTKLQRLKTNALITIEIHSRDVIDRLYKASK
;
A
#
# COMPACT_ATOMS: atom_id res chain seq x y z
N MET A 1 -54.52 -60.92 84.50
CA MET A 1 -54.60 -61.34 83.07
C MET A 1 -53.99 -60.32 82.13
N LEU A 2 -54.33 -59.02 82.25
CA LEU A 2 -53.78 -57.95 81.38
C LEU A 2 -52.25 -57.75 81.46
N GLU A 3 -51.63 -57.84 82.65
CA GLU A 3 -50.17 -57.70 82.79
C GLU A 3 -49.40 -58.85 82.13
N TYR A 4 -49.86 -60.09 82.30
CA TYR A 4 -49.25 -61.28 81.68
C TYR A 4 -49.31 -61.22 80.14
N SER A 5 -50.42 -60.75 79.57
CA SER A 5 -50.55 -60.54 78.12
C SER A 5 -49.65 -59.41 77.60
N LYS A 6 -49.46 -58.34 78.37
CA LYS A 6 -48.53 -57.24 78.03
C LYS A 6 -47.08 -57.69 78.04
N GLU A 7 -46.66 -58.47 79.05
CA GLU A 7 -45.30 -59.01 79.14
C GLU A 7 -45.00 -59.94 77.96
N LYS A 8 -45.93 -60.85 77.62
CA LYS A 8 -45.79 -61.79 76.50
C LYS A 8 -45.72 -61.07 75.14
N PHE A 9 -46.52 -60.01 74.95
CA PHE A 9 -46.49 -59.20 73.73
C PHE A 9 -45.18 -58.40 73.62
N LYS A 10 -44.68 -57.85 74.74
CA LYS A 10 -43.38 -57.18 74.82
C LYS A 10 -42.22 -58.11 74.49
N THR A 11 -42.21 -59.35 74.99
CA THR A 11 -41.18 -60.35 74.63
C THR A 11 -41.25 -60.73 73.15
N SER A 12 -42.46 -60.90 72.60
CA SER A 12 -42.66 -61.18 71.17
C SER A 12 -42.17 -60.04 70.28
N LEU A 13 -42.36 -58.78 70.67
CA LEU A 13 -41.85 -57.61 69.93
C LEU A 13 -40.32 -57.50 69.98
N LEU A 14 -39.70 -57.87 71.10
CA LEU A 14 -38.23 -57.92 71.22
C LEU A 14 -37.62 -59.05 70.37
N GLU A 15 -38.26 -60.21 70.31
CA GLU A 15 -37.86 -61.30 69.40
C GLU A 15 -38.01 -60.87 67.92
N GLN A 16 -39.11 -60.21 67.56
CA GLN A 16 -39.30 -59.66 66.20
C GLN A 16 -38.26 -58.59 65.84
N ALA A 17 -37.84 -57.78 66.80
CA ALA A 17 -36.79 -56.78 66.64
C ALA A 17 -35.40 -57.42 66.41
N GLU A 18 -35.07 -58.53 67.08
CA GLU A 18 -33.85 -59.29 66.82
C GLU A 18 -33.88 -60.00 65.47
N ILE A 19 -35.03 -60.57 65.10
CA ILE A 19 -35.24 -61.19 63.77
C ILE A 19 -35.07 -60.15 62.66
N SER A 20 -35.66 -58.95 62.79
CA SER A 20 -35.53 -57.88 61.79
C SER A 20 -34.06 -57.44 61.60
N ARG A 21 -33.29 -57.34 62.69
CA ARG A 21 -31.84 -57.04 62.61
C ARG A 21 -31.05 -58.14 61.93
N LYS A 22 -31.41 -59.41 62.17
CA LYS A 22 -30.77 -60.55 61.51
C LYS A 22 -31.09 -60.58 60.01
N GLU A 23 -32.36 -60.40 59.64
CA GLU A 23 -32.82 -60.30 58.25
C GLU A 23 -32.13 -59.13 57.52
N ALA A 24 -31.97 -57.97 58.16
CA ALA A 24 -31.26 -56.83 57.58
C ALA A 24 -29.76 -57.10 57.33
N ARG A 25 -29.12 -57.86 58.22
CA ARG A 25 -27.72 -58.27 58.06
C ARG A 25 -27.57 -59.32 56.97
N GLU A 26 -28.44 -60.32 56.92
CA GLU A 26 -28.48 -61.33 55.86
C GLU A 26 -28.69 -60.68 54.48
N LEU A 27 -29.56 -59.67 54.39
CA LEU A 27 -29.77 -58.90 53.14
C LEU A 27 -28.54 -58.07 52.73
N LEU A 28 -27.82 -57.49 53.69
CA LEU A 28 -26.57 -56.77 53.42
C LEU A 28 -25.45 -57.71 52.97
N GLU A 29 -25.31 -58.89 53.60
CA GLU A 29 -24.34 -59.91 53.22
C GLU A 29 -24.65 -60.47 51.81
N ASP A 30 -25.93 -60.77 51.51
CA ASP A 30 -26.38 -61.22 50.18
C ASP A 30 -26.12 -60.16 49.10
N PHE A 31 -26.36 -58.87 49.41
CA PHE A 31 -26.06 -57.78 48.49
C PHE A 31 -24.55 -57.62 48.23
N GLN A 32 -23.70 -57.87 49.23
CA GLN A 32 -22.25 -57.79 49.08
C GLN A 32 -21.67 -58.97 48.29
N GLU A 33 -22.32 -60.14 48.32
CA GLU A 33 -21.87 -61.34 47.62
C GLU A 33 -22.42 -61.43 46.19
N HIS A 34 -23.69 -61.08 45.97
CA HIS A 34 -24.39 -61.23 44.69
C HIS A 34 -24.74 -59.89 44.00
N GLY A 35 -24.27 -58.76 44.53
CA GLY A 35 -24.52 -57.45 43.96
C GLY A 35 -23.88 -57.24 42.58
N PRO A 36 -24.46 -56.39 41.72
CA PRO A 36 -23.97 -56.14 40.36
C PRO A 36 -22.76 -55.19 40.41
N PHE A 37 -21.61 -55.70 40.86
CA PHE A 37 -20.36 -54.94 40.98
C PHE A 37 -19.44 -55.12 39.77
N THR A 38 -19.75 -56.08 38.89
CA THR A 38 -18.99 -56.41 37.67
C THR A 38 -19.71 -55.96 36.41
N SER A 39 -19.00 -56.01 35.27
CA SER A 39 -19.50 -55.67 33.94
C SER A 39 -20.21 -56.82 33.20
N ASP A 40 -20.44 -57.95 33.87
CA ASP A 40 -21.03 -59.15 33.26
C ASP A 40 -22.55 -59.07 33.08
N ILE A 41 -23.19 -58.07 33.70
CA ILE A 41 -24.65 -57.89 33.74
C ILE A 41 -25.00 -56.65 32.89
N SER A 42 -26.12 -56.70 32.17
CA SER A 42 -26.60 -55.55 31.39
C SER A 42 -27.08 -54.43 32.32
N ALA A 43 -27.00 -53.17 31.87
CA ALA A 43 -27.45 -52.04 32.68
C ALA A 43 -28.93 -52.15 33.09
N LYS A 44 -29.77 -52.70 32.21
CA LYS A 44 -31.20 -52.93 32.47
C LYS A 44 -31.43 -53.99 33.54
N ASP A 45 -30.69 -55.11 33.48
CA ASP A 45 -30.83 -56.20 34.45
C ASP A 45 -30.27 -55.80 35.82
N ALA A 46 -29.16 -55.05 35.83
CA ALA A 46 -28.58 -54.52 37.06
C ALA A 46 -29.52 -53.50 37.74
N LEU A 47 -30.10 -52.55 36.99
CA LEU A 47 -31.07 -51.61 37.53
C LEU A 47 -32.36 -52.31 38.03
N ALA A 48 -32.81 -53.37 37.35
CA ALA A 48 -33.94 -54.18 37.80
C ALA A 48 -33.63 -54.92 39.12
N TYR A 49 -32.43 -55.48 39.24
CA TYR A 49 -31.96 -56.11 40.48
C TYR A 49 -31.90 -55.09 41.64
N LEU A 50 -31.34 -53.90 41.41
CA LEU A 50 -31.28 -52.84 42.41
C LEU A 50 -32.67 -52.38 42.84
N ALA A 51 -33.63 -52.30 41.91
CA ALA A 51 -35.02 -51.97 42.23
C ALA A 51 -35.69 -53.03 43.13
N ASP A 52 -35.43 -54.32 42.90
CA ASP A 52 -35.92 -55.43 43.75
C ASP A 52 -35.33 -55.35 45.17
N ILE A 53 -34.00 -55.15 45.29
CA ILE A 53 -33.35 -54.98 46.60
C ILE A 53 -33.83 -53.70 47.29
N ARG A 54 -34.08 -52.60 46.56
CA ARG A 54 -34.66 -51.37 47.13
C ARG A 54 -36.09 -51.58 47.63
N ALA A 55 -36.90 -52.37 46.93
CA ALA A 55 -38.24 -52.74 47.41
C ALA A 55 -38.16 -53.56 48.71
N LYS A 56 -37.23 -54.52 48.79
CA LYS A 56 -36.95 -55.30 50.02
C LYS A 56 -36.45 -54.40 51.16
N LEU A 57 -35.55 -53.47 50.89
CA LEU A 57 -35.03 -52.51 51.86
C LEU A 57 -36.14 -51.60 52.41
N ASN A 58 -37.03 -51.09 51.55
CA ASN A 58 -38.15 -50.26 51.97
C ASN A 58 -39.19 -51.05 52.78
N ALA A 59 -39.45 -52.31 52.42
CA ALA A 59 -40.30 -53.19 53.22
C ALA A 59 -39.73 -53.43 54.62
N MET A 60 -38.41 -53.67 54.72
CA MET A 60 -37.71 -53.82 56.00
C MET A 60 -37.68 -52.52 56.82
N ARG A 61 -37.51 -51.35 56.17
CA ARG A 61 -37.62 -50.04 56.84
C ARG A 61 -39.01 -49.79 57.41
N ASN A 62 -40.06 -50.09 56.66
CA ASN A 62 -41.43 -49.96 57.13
C ASN A 62 -41.70 -50.87 58.33
N LYS A 63 -41.19 -52.11 58.29
CA LYS A 63 -41.25 -53.07 59.41
C LYS A 63 -40.48 -52.56 60.64
N ASP A 64 -39.30 -51.98 60.46
CA ASP A 64 -38.51 -51.35 61.54
C ASP A 64 -39.21 -50.10 62.12
N GLU A 65 -39.94 -49.33 61.32
CA GLU A 65 -40.76 -48.19 61.78
C GLU A 65 -42.01 -48.65 62.56
N GLU A 66 -42.70 -49.69 62.09
CA GLU A 66 -43.81 -50.32 62.81
C GLU A 66 -43.35 -50.85 64.17
N LEU A 67 -42.24 -51.61 64.21
CA LEU A 67 -41.63 -52.10 65.45
C LEU A 67 -41.17 -50.96 66.37
N ARG A 68 -40.65 -49.86 65.82
CA ARG A 68 -40.30 -48.67 66.60
C ARG A 68 -41.52 -48.05 67.26
N ASN A 69 -42.62 -47.91 66.53
CA ASN A 69 -43.88 -47.37 67.06
C ASN A 69 -44.47 -48.31 68.13
N ASP A 70 -44.46 -49.62 67.88
CA ASP A 70 -44.98 -50.64 68.80
C ASP A 70 -44.17 -50.74 70.10
N LEU A 71 -42.84 -50.69 70.01
CA LEU A 71 -41.95 -50.70 71.18
C LEU A 71 -42.01 -49.37 71.97
N ALA A 72 -42.26 -48.25 71.29
CA ALA A 72 -42.44 -46.94 71.95
C ALA A 72 -43.69 -46.91 72.85
N ILE A 73 -44.76 -47.64 72.51
CA ILE A 73 -45.94 -47.81 73.37
C ILE A 73 -45.57 -48.45 74.73
N PHE A 74 -44.52 -49.27 74.76
CA PHE A 74 -43.99 -49.91 75.99
C PHE A 74 -42.85 -49.11 76.65
N GLY A 75 -42.57 -47.89 76.19
CA GLY A 75 -41.47 -47.06 76.69
C GLY A 75 -40.07 -47.60 76.36
N LEU A 76 -39.95 -48.51 75.40
CA LEU A 76 -38.69 -49.05 74.91
C LEU A 76 -38.26 -48.31 73.64
N SER A 77 -36.97 -47.97 73.53
CA SER A 77 -36.41 -47.36 72.32
C SER A 77 -35.85 -48.43 71.38
N PHE A 78 -36.25 -48.39 70.11
CA PHE A 78 -35.66 -49.19 69.04
C PHE A 78 -34.70 -48.31 68.22
N GLY A 79 -33.39 -48.53 68.40
CA GLY A 79 -32.34 -47.77 67.72
C GLY A 79 -32.31 -48.02 66.21
N ASP A 80 -31.72 -47.07 65.47
CA ASP A 80 -31.59 -47.17 64.01
C ASP A 80 -30.76 -48.39 63.60
N ASN A 81 -31.21 -49.03 62.51
CA ASN A 81 -30.52 -50.16 61.92
C ASN A 81 -29.36 -49.65 61.04
N ILE A 82 -28.14 -49.81 61.55
CA ILE A 82 -26.91 -49.36 60.89
C ILE A 82 -26.70 -50.12 59.58
N ASP A 83 -27.08 -51.40 59.52
CA ASP A 83 -26.86 -52.25 58.35
C ASP A 83 -27.82 -51.89 57.20
N LEU A 84 -29.09 -51.57 57.50
CA LEU A 84 -30.00 -50.98 56.51
C LEU A 84 -29.52 -49.61 56.02
N SER A 85 -28.93 -48.79 56.89
CA SER A 85 -28.39 -47.48 56.51
C SER A 85 -27.17 -47.60 55.59
N LYS A 86 -26.29 -48.59 55.85
CA LYS A 86 -25.16 -48.92 54.97
C LYS A 86 -25.64 -49.47 53.63
N LEU A 87 -26.60 -50.39 53.64
CA LEU A 87 -27.19 -50.95 52.42
C LEU A 87 -27.81 -49.85 51.57
N ASP A 88 -28.55 -48.91 52.18
CA ASP A 88 -29.16 -47.80 51.46
C ASP A 88 -28.13 -46.85 50.83
N ALA A 89 -27.04 -46.55 51.54
CA ALA A 89 -25.96 -45.73 51.01
C ALA A 89 -25.22 -46.40 49.84
N GLU A 90 -24.92 -47.71 49.95
CA GLU A 90 -24.28 -48.48 48.89
C GLU A 90 -25.20 -48.64 47.67
N LEU A 91 -26.48 -48.95 47.89
CA LEU A 91 -27.46 -49.14 46.83
C LEU A 91 -27.76 -47.84 46.08
N THR A 92 -27.87 -46.71 46.78
CA THR A 92 -28.01 -45.38 46.14
C THR A 92 -26.81 -45.04 45.25
N THR A 93 -25.60 -45.38 45.71
CA THR A 93 -24.40 -45.14 44.91
C THR A 93 -24.35 -46.03 43.68
N LEU A 94 -24.68 -47.32 43.85
CA LEU A 94 -24.66 -48.30 42.76
C LEU A 94 -25.74 -48.00 41.70
N GLU A 95 -26.91 -47.49 42.10
CA GLU A 95 -27.92 -46.96 41.18
C GLU A 95 -27.39 -45.80 40.34
N ILE A 96 -26.67 -44.85 40.94
CA ILE A 96 -26.05 -43.73 40.20
C ILE A 96 -25.03 -44.27 39.18
N VAL A 97 -24.22 -45.25 39.58
CA VAL A 97 -23.24 -45.89 38.69
C VAL A 97 -23.95 -46.55 37.51
N TRP A 98 -24.94 -47.40 37.76
CA TRP A 98 -25.65 -48.10 36.69
C TRP A 98 -26.53 -47.20 35.83
N THR A 99 -27.04 -46.09 36.37
CA THR A 99 -27.70 -45.06 35.56
C THR A 99 -26.71 -44.41 34.58
N ILE A 100 -25.48 -44.13 35.01
CA ILE A 100 -24.43 -43.59 34.13
C ILE A 100 -24.00 -44.63 33.08
N VAL A 101 -23.98 -45.92 33.44
CA VAL A 101 -23.72 -47.02 32.48
C VAL A 101 -24.83 -47.09 31.44
N ASP A 102 -26.10 -47.01 31.84
CA ASP A 102 -27.24 -47.00 30.92
C ASP A 102 -27.27 -45.74 30.03
N GLU A 103 -26.93 -44.57 30.58
CA GLU A 103 -26.71 -43.32 29.81
C GLU A 103 -25.65 -43.55 28.71
N TRP A 104 -24.53 -44.20 29.04
CA TRP A 104 -23.46 -44.50 28.09
C TRP A 104 -23.89 -45.54 27.05
N ASP A 105 -24.46 -46.67 27.46
CA ASP A 105 -24.85 -47.75 26.54
C ASP A 105 -25.94 -47.26 25.57
N THR A 106 -26.90 -46.48 26.04
CA THR A 106 -27.94 -45.85 25.19
C THR A 106 -27.32 -44.85 24.21
N ALA A 107 -26.40 -44.00 24.67
CA ALA A 107 -25.71 -43.05 23.80
C ALA A 107 -24.85 -43.77 22.75
N TRP A 108 -24.12 -44.82 23.15
CA TRP A 108 -23.30 -45.63 22.27
C TRP A 108 -24.12 -46.33 21.19
N GLU A 109 -25.27 -46.93 21.51
CA GLU A 109 -26.17 -47.54 20.52
C GLU A 109 -26.69 -46.52 19.50
N LYS A 110 -27.01 -45.30 19.94
CA LYS A 110 -27.39 -44.17 19.05
C LYS A 110 -26.23 -43.82 18.11
N TYR A 111 -25.00 -43.75 18.62
CA TYR A 111 -23.84 -43.34 17.83
C TYR A 111 -23.34 -44.44 16.88
N LYS A 112 -23.37 -45.69 17.33
CA LYS A 112 -22.83 -46.86 16.62
C LYS A 112 -23.50 -47.10 15.27
N SER A 113 -24.83 -47.04 15.26
CA SER A 113 -25.68 -47.36 14.09
C SER A 113 -26.16 -46.12 13.32
N GLY A 114 -25.88 -44.92 13.82
CA GLY A 114 -26.27 -43.67 13.20
C GLY A 114 -25.57 -43.41 11.86
N GLU A 115 -26.24 -42.69 10.96
CA GLU A 115 -25.65 -42.22 9.71
C GLU A 115 -24.51 -41.23 10.01
N PHE A 116 -23.27 -41.56 9.63
CA PHE A 116 -22.06 -40.83 10.04
C PHE A 116 -22.12 -39.32 9.78
N TRP A 117 -22.68 -38.91 8.65
CA TRP A 117 -22.81 -37.51 8.27
C TRP A 117 -23.83 -36.75 9.12
N ALA A 118 -24.91 -37.40 9.55
CA ALA A 118 -25.95 -36.81 10.37
C ALA A 118 -25.57 -36.68 11.86
N ILE A 119 -24.52 -37.38 12.31
CA ILE A 119 -24.13 -37.35 13.73
C ILE A 119 -23.52 -36.00 14.14
N GLU A 120 -24.04 -35.37 15.18
CA GLU A 120 -23.48 -34.13 15.73
C GLU A 120 -22.24 -34.43 16.59
N THR A 121 -21.05 -34.09 16.09
CA THR A 121 -19.78 -34.35 16.79
C THR A 121 -19.64 -33.57 18.09
N ALA A 122 -20.20 -32.37 18.17
CA ALA A 122 -20.19 -31.56 19.38
C ALA A 122 -21.02 -32.19 20.51
N GLU A 123 -22.22 -32.70 20.21
CA GLU A 123 -23.08 -33.42 21.18
C GLU A 123 -22.37 -34.69 21.68
N MET A 124 -21.74 -35.43 20.77
CA MET A 124 -20.98 -36.64 21.11
C MET A 124 -19.80 -36.35 22.04
N GLU A 125 -19.02 -35.32 21.74
CA GLU A 125 -17.86 -34.92 22.53
C GLU A 125 -18.26 -34.43 23.92
N GLU A 126 -19.30 -33.59 24.01
CA GLU A 126 -19.85 -33.12 25.28
C GLU A 126 -20.33 -34.29 26.15
N THR A 127 -21.10 -35.21 25.56
CA THR A 127 -21.63 -36.40 26.26
C THR A 127 -20.51 -37.28 26.78
N ALA A 128 -19.54 -37.65 25.93
CA ALA A 128 -18.41 -38.49 26.31
C ALA A 128 -17.54 -37.83 27.40
N GLN A 129 -17.30 -36.52 27.31
CA GLN A 129 -16.51 -35.79 28.28
C GLN A 129 -17.22 -35.66 29.63
N ASN A 130 -18.53 -35.43 29.63
CA ASN A 130 -19.35 -35.35 30.83
C ASN A 130 -19.40 -36.70 31.56
N LEU A 131 -19.67 -37.79 30.84
CA LEU A 131 -19.70 -39.14 31.41
C LEU A 131 -18.33 -39.56 31.94
N PHE A 132 -17.25 -39.28 31.22
CA PHE A 132 -15.89 -39.57 31.68
C PHE A 132 -15.54 -38.83 32.97
N ARG A 133 -15.94 -37.55 33.11
CA ARG A 133 -15.73 -36.77 34.34
C ARG A 133 -16.51 -37.37 35.52
N LYS A 134 -17.78 -37.72 35.32
CA LYS A 134 -18.62 -38.38 36.34
C LYS A 134 -17.98 -39.70 36.78
N LEU A 135 -17.61 -40.57 35.84
CA LEU A 135 -17.00 -41.87 36.12
C LEU A 135 -15.61 -41.76 36.77
N THR A 136 -14.81 -40.76 36.40
CA THR A 136 -13.50 -40.51 37.04
C THR A 136 -13.65 -40.07 38.49
N LYS A 137 -14.67 -39.26 38.80
CA LYS A 137 -14.99 -38.88 40.17
C LYS A 137 -15.42 -40.10 40.99
N LEU A 138 -16.34 -40.91 40.47
CA LEU A 138 -16.83 -42.13 41.13
C LEU A 138 -15.71 -43.16 41.33
N SER A 139 -14.85 -43.37 40.33
CA SER A 139 -13.67 -44.25 40.41
C SER A 139 -12.71 -43.83 41.54
N ARG A 140 -12.57 -42.51 41.80
CA ARG A 140 -11.75 -42.01 42.91
C ARG A 140 -12.41 -42.18 44.28
N GLU A 141 -13.71 -41.91 44.37
CA GLU A 141 -14.47 -41.97 45.63
C GLU A 141 -14.68 -43.40 46.11
N PHE A 142 -14.84 -44.37 45.20
CA PHE A 142 -15.18 -45.76 45.52
C PHE A 142 -14.04 -46.76 45.20
N LYS A 143 -12.81 -46.28 45.07
CA LYS A 143 -11.62 -47.10 44.76
C LYS A 143 -11.41 -48.27 45.74
N GLU A 144 -11.71 -48.05 47.02
CA GLU A 144 -11.54 -49.06 48.07
C GLU A 144 -12.63 -50.15 48.06
N LYS A 145 -13.74 -49.93 47.34
CA LYS A 145 -14.86 -50.88 47.24
C LYS A 145 -14.68 -51.93 46.14
N GLY A 146 -13.73 -51.75 45.22
CA GLY A 146 -13.39 -52.74 44.19
C GLY A 146 -14.45 -52.98 43.11
N TRP A 147 -15.37 -52.04 42.86
CA TRP A 147 -16.40 -52.16 41.84
C TRP A 147 -15.80 -52.00 40.44
N THR A 148 -15.62 -53.11 39.72
CA THR A 148 -14.95 -53.12 38.40
C THR A 148 -15.79 -52.44 37.32
N ILE A 149 -17.12 -52.44 37.43
CA ILE A 149 -18.03 -51.79 36.48
C ILE A 149 -17.72 -50.30 36.22
N ILE A 150 -17.29 -49.57 37.25
CA ILE A 150 -16.94 -48.14 37.12
C ILE A 150 -15.70 -47.98 36.24
N ASP A 151 -14.65 -48.75 36.52
CA ASP A 151 -13.38 -48.66 35.81
C ASP A 151 -13.50 -49.21 34.38
N ASP A 152 -14.27 -50.28 34.17
CA ASP A 152 -14.55 -50.85 32.85
C ASP A 152 -15.33 -49.87 31.97
N THR A 153 -16.40 -49.26 32.51
CA THR A 153 -17.19 -48.27 31.77
C THR A 153 -16.38 -47.00 31.52
N ARG A 154 -15.58 -46.56 32.50
CA ARG A 154 -14.65 -45.44 32.32
C ARG A 154 -13.65 -45.72 31.19
N ALA A 155 -13.11 -46.93 31.12
CA ALA A 155 -12.18 -47.33 30.07
C ALA A 155 -12.86 -47.36 28.70
N ARG A 156 -14.11 -47.85 28.59
CA ARG A 156 -14.92 -47.80 27.36
C ARG A 156 -15.13 -46.36 26.88
N VAL A 157 -15.56 -45.46 27.77
CA VAL A 157 -15.77 -44.04 27.46
C VAL A 157 -14.45 -43.34 27.07
N ASP A 158 -13.34 -43.64 27.77
CA ASP A 158 -12.03 -43.07 27.45
C ASP A 158 -11.51 -43.53 26.09
N ALA A 159 -11.71 -44.80 25.75
CA ALA A 159 -11.34 -45.35 24.45
C ALA A 159 -12.09 -44.64 23.30
N PHE A 160 -13.41 -44.43 23.45
CA PHE A 160 -14.19 -43.65 22.49
C PHE A 160 -13.76 -42.18 22.45
N ARG A 161 -13.49 -41.55 23.59
CA ARG A 161 -13.03 -40.15 23.61
C ARG A 161 -11.74 -39.97 22.78
N ARG A 162 -10.83 -40.95 22.82
CA ARG A 162 -9.59 -40.94 22.03
C ARG A 162 -9.81 -41.09 20.53
N THR A 163 -10.96 -41.59 20.07
CA THR A 163 -11.30 -41.70 18.64
C THR A 163 -12.05 -40.48 18.10
N LEU A 164 -12.55 -39.58 18.95
CA LEU A 164 -13.24 -38.36 18.53
C LEU A 164 -12.42 -37.45 17.58
N PRO A 165 -11.10 -37.23 17.77
CA PRO A 165 -10.30 -36.44 16.83
C PRO A 165 -10.32 -37.02 15.41
N LEU A 166 -10.22 -38.34 15.28
CA LEU A 166 -10.30 -39.04 14.00
C LEU A 166 -11.66 -38.82 13.33
N ILE A 167 -12.75 -38.86 14.10
CA ILE A 167 -14.10 -38.57 13.58
C ILE A 167 -14.16 -37.12 13.07
N GLY A 168 -13.55 -36.18 13.81
CA GLY A 168 -13.41 -34.79 13.39
C GLY A 168 -12.65 -34.64 12.06
N ASP A 169 -11.54 -35.36 11.90
CA ASP A 169 -10.73 -35.35 10.68
C ASP A 169 -11.48 -35.92 9.48
N LEU A 170 -12.19 -37.04 9.67
CA LEU A 170 -13.01 -37.67 8.63
C LEU A 170 -14.23 -36.80 8.25
N LYS A 171 -14.76 -36.01 9.18
CA LYS A 171 -15.86 -35.06 8.92
C LYS A 171 -15.39 -33.69 8.41
N ASN A 172 -14.10 -33.51 8.15
CA ASN A 172 -13.58 -32.25 7.65
C ASN A 172 -14.23 -31.88 6.29
N PRO A 173 -14.95 -30.74 6.19
CA PRO A 173 -15.66 -30.35 4.96
C PRO A 173 -14.71 -29.97 3.80
N ALA A 174 -13.42 -29.77 4.08
CA ALA A 174 -12.41 -29.52 3.07
C ALA A 174 -11.99 -30.80 2.32
N MET A 175 -12.34 -31.98 2.85
CA MET A 175 -12.07 -33.26 2.20
C MET A 175 -12.77 -33.34 0.83
N ARG A 176 -12.09 -33.98 -0.12
CA ARG A 176 -12.50 -34.16 -1.52
C ARG A 176 -12.14 -35.59 -1.91
N THR A 177 -12.64 -36.05 -3.04
CA THR A 177 -12.35 -37.39 -3.59
C THR A 177 -10.86 -37.74 -3.56
N ARG A 178 -9.97 -36.82 -4.00
CA ARG A 178 -8.51 -37.02 -3.93
C ARG A 178 -7.94 -37.26 -2.52
N HIS A 179 -8.59 -36.72 -1.49
CA HIS A 179 -8.19 -36.93 -0.09
C HIS A 179 -8.71 -38.27 0.41
N TRP A 180 -9.97 -38.61 0.09
CA TRP A 180 -10.55 -39.92 0.38
C TRP A 180 -9.81 -41.06 -0.32
N ASP A 181 -9.32 -40.85 -1.54
CA ASP A 181 -8.44 -41.80 -2.24
C ASP A 181 -7.12 -42.03 -1.49
N LYS A 182 -6.55 -40.99 -0.87
CA LYS A 182 -5.37 -41.12 0.00
C LYS A 182 -5.70 -41.89 1.27
N VAL A 183 -6.87 -41.67 1.87
CA VAL A 183 -7.34 -42.41 3.06
C VAL A 183 -7.54 -43.89 2.73
N ARG A 184 -8.27 -44.22 1.65
CA ARG A 184 -8.43 -45.60 1.16
C ARG A 184 -7.10 -46.30 0.93
N LYS A 185 -6.13 -45.59 0.35
CA LYS A 185 -4.79 -46.11 0.10
C LYS A 185 -3.99 -46.33 1.39
N ALA A 186 -4.13 -45.46 2.39
CA ALA A 186 -3.44 -45.60 3.67
C ALA A 186 -3.99 -46.79 4.48
N VAL A 187 -5.30 -46.97 4.48
CA VAL A 187 -5.99 -48.04 5.23
C VAL A 187 -5.99 -49.38 4.48
N GLU A 188 -5.64 -49.38 3.18
CA GLU A 188 -5.70 -50.55 2.28
C GLU A 188 -7.10 -51.20 2.18
N VAL A 189 -8.14 -50.42 2.47
CA VAL A 189 -9.54 -50.85 2.41
C VAL A 189 -10.29 -49.95 1.45
N ASP A 190 -11.03 -50.56 0.53
CA ASP A 190 -11.94 -49.84 -0.35
C ASP A 190 -13.30 -49.67 0.34
N PHE A 191 -13.75 -48.42 0.44
CA PHE A 191 -15.03 -48.07 1.06
C PHE A 191 -15.59 -46.79 0.43
N ASP A 192 -16.92 -46.67 0.46
CA ASP A 192 -17.65 -45.50 0.01
C ASP A 192 -18.04 -44.62 1.20
N GLU A 193 -17.39 -43.47 1.30
CA GLU A 193 -17.64 -42.49 2.36
C GLU A 193 -19.06 -41.89 2.33
N THR A 194 -19.76 -41.99 1.20
CA THR A 194 -21.12 -41.45 1.03
C THR A 194 -22.23 -42.47 1.30
N SER A 195 -21.86 -43.75 1.47
CA SER A 195 -22.81 -44.82 1.76
C SER A 195 -23.40 -44.68 3.16
N LYS A 196 -24.67 -45.09 3.32
CA LYS A 196 -25.32 -45.23 4.63
C LYS A 196 -24.67 -46.30 5.51
N GLU A 197 -23.91 -47.20 4.89
CA GLU A 197 -23.14 -48.24 5.57
C GLU A 197 -21.86 -47.67 6.22
N PHE A 198 -21.45 -46.46 5.84
CA PHE A 198 -20.37 -45.74 6.49
C PHE A 198 -20.88 -45.14 7.82
N ASN A 199 -20.75 -45.91 8.90
CA ASN A 199 -21.10 -45.54 10.28
C ASN A 199 -19.91 -45.79 11.23
N LEU A 200 -20.06 -45.47 12.51
CA LEU A 200 -18.96 -45.63 13.49
C LEU A 200 -18.54 -47.10 13.68
N GLU A 201 -19.47 -48.05 13.52
CA GLU A 201 -19.17 -49.48 13.54
C GLU A 201 -18.28 -49.88 12.36
N ALA A 202 -18.58 -49.40 11.15
CA ALA A 202 -17.73 -49.62 9.97
C ALA A 202 -16.33 -49.01 10.15
N ILE A 203 -16.25 -47.78 10.67
CA ILE A 203 -14.96 -47.11 10.96
C ILE A 203 -14.12 -47.90 11.98
N TYR A 204 -14.78 -48.47 12.99
CA TYR A 204 -14.11 -49.33 13.96
C TYR A 204 -13.67 -50.66 13.33
N ALA A 205 -14.53 -51.30 12.55
CA ALA A 205 -14.27 -52.58 11.86
C ALA A 205 -13.12 -52.48 10.85
N MET A 206 -12.97 -51.32 10.20
CA MET A 206 -11.85 -51.01 9.30
C MET A 206 -10.58 -50.55 10.05
N GLU A 207 -10.62 -50.48 11.37
CA GLU A 207 -9.48 -50.13 12.23
C GLU A 207 -8.82 -48.77 11.92
N LEU A 208 -9.59 -47.77 11.44
CA LEU A 208 -9.05 -46.45 11.05
C LEU A 208 -8.31 -45.73 12.19
N HIS A 209 -8.60 -46.08 13.44
CA HIS A 209 -7.92 -45.57 14.63
C HIS A 209 -6.41 -45.87 14.63
N LYS A 210 -5.94 -46.92 13.92
CA LYS A 210 -4.51 -47.23 13.78
C LYS A 210 -3.79 -46.25 12.85
N PHE A 211 -4.51 -45.65 11.92
CA PHE A 211 -4.00 -44.70 10.93
C PHE A 211 -4.40 -43.25 11.25
N ALA A 212 -4.76 -42.97 12.51
CA ALA A 212 -5.29 -41.67 12.90
C ALA A 212 -4.34 -40.49 12.61
N GLU A 213 -3.02 -40.68 12.78
CA GLU A 213 -2.03 -39.64 12.45
C GLU A 213 -1.98 -39.36 10.94
N GLU A 214 -1.98 -40.39 10.10
CA GLU A 214 -1.97 -40.23 8.64
C GLU A 214 -3.27 -39.56 8.14
N ILE A 215 -4.42 -39.95 8.69
CA ILE A 215 -5.71 -39.36 8.36
C ILE A 215 -5.75 -37.89 8.82
N ASN A 216 -5.17 -37.57 9.99
CA ASN A 216 -5.04 -36.20 10.46
C ASN A 216 -4.18 -35.36 9.50
N GLU A 217 -3.05 -35.89 9.01
CA GLU A 217 -2.22 -35.20 8.02
C GLU A 217 -2.96 -34.94 6.70
N ILE A 218 -3.76 -35.91 6.23
CA ILE A 218 -4.58 -35.77 5.02
C ILE A 218 -5.68 -34.72 5.23
N SER A 219 -6.38 -34.76 6.37
CA SER A 219 -7.39 -33.78 6.76
C SER A 219 -6.80 -32.37 6.84
N ASN A 220 -5.64 -32.22 7.48
CA ASN A 220 -4.93 -30.95 7.53
C ASN A 220 -4.53 -30.44 6.14
N ALA A 221 -4.03 -31.34 5.27
CA ALA A 221 -3.73 -30.99 3.88
C ALA A 221 -4.98 -30.47 3.15
N ALA A 222 -6.12 -31.13 3.33
CA ALA A 222 -7.39 -30.70 2.75
C ALA A 222 -7.79 -29.29 3.20
N THR A 223 -7.65 -28.99 4.50
CA THR A 223 -7.93 -27.64 5.05
C THR A 223 -7.02 -26.58 4.43
N MET A 224 -5.72 -26.86 4.28
CA MET A 224 -4.78 -25.93 3.65
C MET A 224 -5.07 -25.75 2.16
N GLU A 225 -5.44 -26.82 1.46
CA GLU A 225 -5.86 -26.78 0.05
C GLU A 225 -7.12 -25.92 -0.14
N LEU A 226 -8.09 -26.00 0.76
CA LEU A 226 -9.30 -25.16 0.72
C LEU A 226 -8.98 -23.67 0.92
N GLN A 227 -7.97 -23.33 1.74
CA GLN A 227 -7.52 -21.94 1.88
C GLN A 227 -6.95 -21.40 0.57
N ILE A 228 -6.17 -22.22 -0.17
CA ILE A 228 -5.64 -21.86 -1.49
C ILE A 228 -6.79 -21.67 -2.49
N GLU A 229 -7.75 -22.61 -2.52
CA GLU A 229 -8.92 -22.54 -3.40
C GLU A 229 -9.73 -21.25 -3.17
N ASN A 230 -10.03 -20.94 -1.90
CA ASN A 230 -10.74 -19.71 -1.52
C ASN A 230 -9.94 -18.44 -1.87
N GLY A 231 -8.62 -18.48 -1.68
CA GLY A 231 -7.72 -17.38 -2.04
C GLY A 231 -7.73 -17.09 -3.54
N ILE A 232 -7.60 -18.12 -4.38
CA ILE A 232 -7.68 -17.97 -5.84
C ILE A 232 -9.05 -17.45 -6.27
N ALA A 233 -10.13 -17.96 -5.67
CA ALA A 233 -11.49 -17.48 -5.97
C ALA A 233 -11.68 -16.00 -5.59
N ALA A 234 -11.12 -15.57 -4.46
CA ALA A 234 -11.13 -14.17 -4.04
C ALA A 234 -10.35 -13.27 -5.01
N ILE A 235 -9.16 -13.70 -5.45
CA ILE A 235 -8.38 -13.00 -6.48
C ILE A 235 -9.20 -12.88 -7.77
N SER A 236 -9.80 -13.97 -8.26
CA SER A 236 -10.64 -13.95 -9.45
C SER A 236 -11.76 -12.92 -9.36
N LYS A 237 -12.51 -12.91 -8.26
CA LYS A 237 -13.62 -11.99 -8.02
C LYS A 237 -13.16 -10.51 -7.99
N THR A 238 -12.01 -10.25 -7.37
CA THR A 238 -11.41 -8.90 -7.34
C THR A 238 -11.10 -8.43 -8.76
N TRP A 239 -10.41 -9.25 -9.57
CA TRP A 239 -9.94 -8.87 -10.91
C TRP A 239 -11.03 -8.84 -11.99
N GLU A 240 -12.19 -9.42 -11.72
CA GLU A 240 -13.40 -9.24 -12.55
C GLU A 240 -13.96 -7.81 -12.49
N THR A 241 -13.76 -7.11 -11.37
CA THR A 241 -14.37 -5.80 -11.10
C THR A 241 -13.37 -4.67 -10.92
N MET A 242 -12.10 -4.98 -10.64
CA MET A 242 -11.02 -4.00 -10.48
C MET A 242 -10.86 -3.11 -11.71
N LYS A 243 -10.80 -1.79 -11.50
CA LYS A 243 -10.63 -0.77 -12.54
C LYS A 243 -9.55 0.22 -12.13
N PHE A 244 -9.01 0.94 -13.11
CA PHE A 244 -8.17 2.11 -12.88
C PHE A 244 -8.83 3.34 -13.51
N GLU A 245 -8.50 4.53 -13.00
CA GLU A 245 -9.18 5.76 -13.40
C GLU A 245 -8.59 6.31 -14.70
N MET A 246 -9.44 6.49 -15.72
CA MET A 246 -9.10 7.15 -16.97
C MET A 246 -10.06 8.30 -17.24
N VAL A 247 -9.56 9.39 -17.83
CA VAL A 247 -10.36 10.57 -18.17
C VAL A 247 -10.18 10.98 -19.63
N PRO A 248 -11.20 11.55 -20.29
CA PRO A 248 -11.04 12.11 -21.63
C PRO A 248 -9.97 13.20 -21.67
N TYR A 249 -9.23 13.27 -22.76
CA TYR A 249 -8.17 14.25 -23.00
C TYR A 249 -8.40 14.99 -24.31
N LYS A 250 -8.68 16.31 -24.21
CA LYS A 250 -9.03 17.20 -25.33
C LYS A 250 -10.22 16.67 -26.16
N GLU A 251 -10.55 17.30 -27.29
CA GLU A 251 -11.70 16.94 -28.15
C GLU A 251 -11.43 15.73 -29.08
N ARG A 252 -10.33 14.97 -28.88
CA ARG A 252 -9.78 14.04 -29.89
C ARG A 252 -10.10 12.55 -29.71
N HIS A 253 -11.16 12.17 -29.00
CA HIS A 253 -11.42 10.76 -28.66
C HIS A 253 -10.23 10.05 -27.99
N LEU A 254 -9.39 10.81 -27.28
CA LEU A 254 -8.24 10.31 -26.54
C LEU A 254 -8.58 10.22 -25.06
N TYR A 255 -8.07 9.19 -24.38
CA TYR A 255 -8.25 9.00 -22.94
C TYR A 255 -6.88 8.92 -22.28
N ARG A 256 -6.73 9.59 -21.14
CA ARG A 256 -5.52 9.53 -20.30
C ARG A 256 -5.78 8.73 -19.04
N ILE A 257 -4.79 7.96 -18.62
CA ILE A 257 -4.71 7.33 -17.30
C ILE A 257 -4.50 8.44 -16.27
N LYS A 258 -5.42 8.55 -15.31
CA LYS A 258 -5.40 9.57 -14.25
C LYS A 258 -4.78 9.04 -12.96
N SER A 259 -5.23 7.88 -12.49
CA SER A 259 -4.67 7.20 -11.32
C SER A 259 -4.77 5.69 -11.49
N VAL A 260 -3.72 5.00 -11.05
CA VAL A 260 -3.60 3.54 -11.00
C VAL A 260 -3.19 3.06 -9.60
N ASP A 261 -3.17 3.96 -8.61
CA ASP A 261 -2.55 3.69 -7.29
C ASP A 261 -3.25 2.54 -6.56
N GLU A 262 -4.59 2.56 -6.49
CA GLU A 262 -5.40 1.48 -5.92
C GLU A 262 -5.20 0.15 -6.69
N CYS A 263 -5.10 0.23 -8.02
CA CYS A 263 -4.89 -0.95 -8.85
C CYS A 263 -3.49 -1.57 -8.60
N PHE A 264 -2.45 -0.75 -8.42
CA PHE A 264 -1.11 -1.22 -8.09
C PHE A 264 -1.01 -1.79 -6.67
N GLN A 265 -1.61 -1.12 -5.69
CA GLN A 265 -1.64 -1.65 -4.32
C GLN A 265 -2.25 -3.06 -4.29
N VAL A 266 -3.40 -3.25 -4.95
CA VAL A 266 -4.07 -4.55 -5.00
C VAL A 266 -3.32 -5.56 -5.90
N LEU A 267 -2.55 -5.12 -6.90
CA LEU A 267 -1.63 -6.00 -7.63
C LEU A 267 -0.54 -6.56 -6.72
N GLU A 268 0.14 -5.70 -5.98
CA GLU A 268 1.24 -6.09 -5.09
C GLU A 268 0.75 -7.04 -4.00
N GLU A 269 -0.38 -6.73 -3.36
CA GLU A 269 -1.00 -7.57 -2.35
C GLU A 269 -1.36 -8.96 -2.90
N ASN A 270 -2.02 -9.04 -4.06
CA ASN A 270 -2.42 -10.32 -4.66
C ASN A 270 -1.23 -11.11 -5.20
N LEU A 271 -0.21 -10.46 -5.76
CA LEU A 271 1.03 -11.12 -6.19
C LEU A 271 1.78 -11.72 -4.98
N MET A 272 1.83 -11.00 -3.85
CA MET A 272 2.37 -11.53 -2.61
C MET A 272 1.56 -12.74 -2.12
N GLN A 273 0.23 -12.67 -2.14
CA GLN A 273 -0.63 -13.79 -1.77
C GLN A 273 -0.40 -15.03 -2.63
N LEU A 274 -0.30 -14.87 -3.96
CA LEU A 274 -0.01 -15.96 -4.89
C LEU A 274 1.38 -16.57 -4.64
N SER A 275 2.39 -15.74 -4.36
CA SER A 275 3.74 -16.19 -4.00
C SER A 275 3.74 -17.02 -2.71
N ILE A 276 2.99 -16.59 -1.69
CA ILE A 276 2.80 -17.36 -0.45
C ILE A 276 2.12 -18.69 -0.73
N MET A 277 1.00 -18.72 -1.47
CA MET A 277 0.31 -19.96 -1.84
C MET A 277 1.25 -20.94 -2.55
N LYS A 278 2.04 -20.44 -3.50
CA LYS A 278 3.01 -21.21 -4.30
C LYS A 278 4.17 -21.78 -3.48
N SER A 279 4.52 -21.12 -2.37
CA SER A 279 5.58 -21.61 -1.47
C SER A 279 5.14 -22.83 -0.64
N THR A 280 3.84 -23.07 -0.51
CA THR A 280 3.31 -24.20 0.26
C THR A 280 3.32 -25.50 -0.53
N ARG A 281 3.56 -26.64 0.16
CA ARG A 281 3.46 -27.98 -0.45
C ARG A 281 2.05 -28.36 -0.90
N PHE A 282 1.03 -27.68 -0.40
CA PHE A 282 -0.39 -27.96 -0.68
C PHE A 282 -0.86 -27.36 -2.01
N VAL A 283 -0.01 -26.63 -2.72
CA VAL A 283 -0.36 -25.97 -4.00
C VAL A 283 -0.40 -26.94 -5.19
N GLU A 284 0.08 -28.18 -5.05
CA GLU A 284 0.22 -29.14 -6.15
C GLU A 284 -1.06 -29.26 -7.01
N PRO A 285 -2.28 -29.41 -6.45
CA PRO A 285 -3.51 -29.48 -7.26
C PRO A 285 -3.86 -28.17 -7.99
N PHE A 286 -3.36 -27.04 -7.50
CA PHE A 286 -3.70 -25.69 -7.95
C PHE A 286 -2.59 -24.99 -8.74
N THR A 287 -1.45 -25.66 -8.96
CA THR A 287 -0.24 -25.03 -9.50
C THR A 287 -0.50 -24.34 -10.84
N LYS A 288 -1.30 -24.96 -11.72
CA LYS A 288 -1.66 -24.37 -13.03
C LYS A 288 -2.48 -23.08 -12.89
N GLU A 289 -3.41 -23.03 -11.95
CA GLU A 289 -4.25 -21.84 -11.72
C GLU A 289 -3.47 -20.74 -11.01
N VAL A 290 -2.65 -21.07 -10.01
CA VAL A 290 -1.77 -20.11 -9.33
C VAL A 290 -0.79 -19.49 -10.33
N ASP A 291 -0.11 -20.30 -11.14
CA ASP A 291 0.82 -19.81 -12.17
C ASP A 291 0.12 -18.93 -13.23
N ARG A 292 -1.11 -19.29 -13.60
CA ARG A 292 -1.92 -18.51 -14.55
C ARG A 292 -2.23 -17.13 -13.99
N TRP A 293 -2.68 -17.06 -12.73
CA TRP A 293 -2.98 -15.79 -12.07
C TRP A 293 -1.72 -14.97 -11.85
N GLU A 294 -0.62 -15.56 -11.39
CA GLU A 294 0.66 -14.87 -11.18
C GLU A 294 1.13 -14.20 -12.48
N ARG A 295 1.21 -14.95 -13.59
CA ARG A 295 1.59 -14.40 -14.89
C ARG A 295 0.60 -13.35 -15.40
N GLY A 296 -0.69 -13.56 -15.18
CA GLY A 296 -1.73 -12.61 -15.58
C GLY A 296 -1.61 -11.28 -14.85
N LEU A 297 -1.42 -11.30 -13.53
CA LEU A 297 -1.27 -10.10 -12.71
C LEU A 297 0.05 -9.37 -12.99
N SER A 298 1.17 -10.10 -13.11
CA SER A 298 2.45 -9.51 -13.52
C SER A 298 2.34 -8.82 -14.88
N TYR A 299 1.64 -9.43 -15.84
CA TYR A 299 1.43 -8.82 -17.14
C TYR A 299 0.56 -7.56 -17.08
N ILE A 300 -0.45 -7.50 -16.20
CA ILE A 300 -1.22 -6.26 -15.96
C ILE A 300 -0.29 -5.16 -15.46
N MET A 301 0.54 -5.47 -14.45
CA MET A 301 1.49 -4.54 -13.85
C MET A 301 2.42 -3.96 -14.91
N GLU A 302 3.11 -4.81 -15.67
CA GLU A 302 4.04 -4.39 -16.73
C GLU A 302 3.35 -3.54 -17.82
N CYS A 303 2.12 -3.91 -18.21
CA CYS A 303 1.35 -3.14 -19.19
C CYS A 303 1.00 -1.74 -18.68
N LEU A 304 0.57 -1.61 -17.42
CA LEU A 304 0.19 -0.32 -16.83
C LEU A 304 1.42 0.59 -16.65
N GLU A 305 2.54 0.04 -16.17
CA GLU A 305 3.79 0.78 -16.04
C GLU A 305 4.27 1.31 -17.39
N MET A 306 4.30 0.46 -18.41
CA MET A 306 4.72 0.87 -19.75
C MET A 306 3.72 1.84 -20.39
N ALA A 307 2.42 1.68 -20.16
CA ALA A 307 1.41 2.62 -20.64
C ALA A 307 1.58 4.02 -20.02
N LEU A 308 1.94 4.10 -18.73
CA LEU A 308 2.27 5.37 -18.07
C LEU A 308 3.54 6.02 -18.65
N GLN A 309 4.57 5.22 -18.93
CA GLN A 309 5.80 5.72 -19.58
C GLN A 309 5.48 6.30 -20.97
N VAL A 310 4.76 5.54 -21.80
CA VAL A 310 4.29 5.99 -23.11
C VAL A 310 3.44 7.26 -23.00
N GLN A 311 2.50 7.31 -22.06
CA GLN A 311 1.65 8.49 -21.86
C GLN A 311 2.47 9.75 -21.54
N ARG A 312 3.46 9.64 -20.66
CA ARG A 312 4.32 10.76 -20.26
C ARG A 312 5.10 11.32 -21.45
N GLU A 313 5.81 10.46 -22.18
CA GLU A 313 6.59 10.88 -23.35
C GLU A 313 5.70 11.41 -24.47
N TRP A 314 4.56 10.75 -24.70
CA TRP A 314 3.60 11.21 -25.70
C TRP A 314 3.03 12.59 -25.37
N LEU A 315 2.64 12.85 -24.10
CA LEU A 315 2.14 14.18 -23.69
C LEU A 315 3.18 15.29 -23.85
N TYR A 316 4.46 14.97 -23.58
CA TYR A 316 5.56 15.91 -23.81
C TYR A 316 5.67 16.28 -25.29
N LEU A 317 5.76 15.27 -26.15
CA LEU A 317 5.88 15.47 -27.61
C LEU A 317 4.61 16.09 -28.21
N GLU A 318 3.42 15.78 -27.69
CA GLU A 318 2.17 16.36 -28.17
C GLU A 318 2.14 17.88 -27.99
N ASN A 319 2.58 18.39 -26.83
CA ASN A 319 2.63 19.83 -26.58
C ASN A 319 3.58 20.55 -27.56
N ILE A 320 4.66 19.88 -27.97
CA ILE A 320 5.69 20.42 -28.86
C ILE A 320 5.21 20.39 -30.30
N PHE A 321 4.77 19.22 -30.75
CA PHE A 321 4.26 19.05 -32.10
C PHE A 321 2.90 19.71 -32.29
N PHE A 322 2.19 20.18 -31.27
CA PHE A 322 0.99 21.00 -31.49
C PHE A 322 1.31 22.32 -32.23
N GLY A 323 2.52 22.86 -32.08
CA GLY A 323 2.94 24.09 -32.76
C GLY A 323 3.17 23.91 -34.27
N GLU A 324 2.49 24.71 -35.10
CA GLU A 324 2.61 24.65 -36.57
C GLU A 324 4.03 24.91 -37.09
N ASP A 325 4.79 25.75 -36.40
CA ASP A 325 6.13 26.15 -36.86
C ASP A 325 7.15 25.03 -36.69
N ILE A 326 7.12 24.30 -35.56
CA ILE A 326 7.97 23.12 -35.34
C ILE A 326 7.55 21.99 -36.29
N ARG A 327 6.23 21.80 -36.51
CA ARG A 327 5.70 20.83 -37.49
C ARG A 327 6.23 21.04 -38.91
N LYS A 328 6.50 22.29 -39.32
CA LYS A 328 7.07 22.61 -40.64
C LYS A 328 8.57 22.35 -40.71
N GLN A 329 9.26 22.43 -39.58
CA GLN A 329 10.71 22.23 -39.50
C GLN A 329 11.10 20.76 -39.38
N LEU A 330 10.23 19.92 -38.81
CA LEU A 330 10.42 18.48 -38.62
C LEU A 330 9.28 17.66 -39.26
N PRO A 331 9.17 17.63 -40.61
CA PRO A 331 8.02 17.03 -41.29
C PRO A 331 7.98 15.50 -41.17
N LYS A 332 9.13 14.83 -41.15
CA LYS A 332 9.22 13.37 -41.05
C LYS A 332 8.84 12.90 -39.64
N GLU A 333 9.44 13.52 -38.63
CA GLU A 333 9.18 13.24 -37.22
C GLU A 333 7.71 13.52 -36.86
N ARG A 334 7.10 14.52 -37.50
CA ARG A 334 5.67 14.78 -37.40
C ARG A 334 4.82 13.62 -37.93
N GLU A 335 5.10 13.14 -39.14
CA GLU A 335 4.33 12.04 -39.74
C GLU A 335 4.42 10.77 -38.87
N ASP A 336 5.63 10.47 -38.39
CA ASP A 336 5.87 9.38 -37.43
C ASP A 336 5.06 9.59 -36.12
N PHE A 337 5.02 10.81 -35.58
CA PHE A 337 4.23 11.13 -34.37
C PHE A 337 2.71 11.04 -34.59
N ASP A 338 2.20 11.49 -35.74
CA ASP A 338 0.77 11.42 -36.07
C ASP A 338 0.34 9.93 -36.16
N HIS A 339 1.14 9.05 -36.78
CA HIS A 339 0.89 7.59 -36.79
C HIS A 339 0.95 6.93 -35.41
N LEU A 340 1.91 7.34 -34.56
CA LEU A 340 1.96 6.87 -33.17
C LEU A 340 0.73 7.31 -32.38
N THR A 341 0.24 8.53 -32.64
CA THR A 341 -0.95 9.07 -32.00
C THR A 341 -2.19 8.27 -32.37
N GLU A 342 -2.38 7.89 -33.63
CA GLU A 342 -3.47 7.00 -34.04
C GLU A 342 -3.42 5.65 -33.30
N THR A 343 -2.21 5.10 -33.17
CA THR A 343 -1.98 3.85 -32.43
C THR A 343 -2.32 4.02 -30.93
N TRP A 344 -1.96 5.15 -30.35
CA TRP A 344 -2.25 5.48 -28.95
C TRP A 344 -3.74 5.67 -28.69
N VAL A 345 -4.46 6.31 -29.63
CA VAL A 345 -5.91 6.46 -29.57
C VAL A 345 -6.59 5.08 -29.57
N ASP A 346 -6.19 4.16 -30.45
CA ASP A 346 -6.73 2.78 -30.45
C ASP A 346 -6.48 2.07 -29.11
N ILE A 347 -5.28 2.19 -28.54
CA ILE A 347 -4.96 1.57 -27.23
C ILE A 347 -5.79 2.19 -26.11
N THR A 348 -5.74 3.51 -25.95
CA THR A 348 -6.40 4.22 -24.85
C THR A 348 -7.93 4.10 -24.90
N THR A 349 -8.50 4.08 -26.10
CA THR A 349 -9.94 3.82 -26.31
C THR A 349 -10.33 2.43 -25.79
N ARG A 350 -9.54 1.39 -26.13
CA ARG A 350 -9.80 0.03 -25.64
C ARG A 350 -9.63 -0.08 -24.12
N LEU A 351 -8.61 0.56 -23.57
CA LEU A 351 -8.40 0.60 -22.12
C LEU A 351 -9.58 1.27 -21.42
N TYR A 352 -10.06 2.41 -21.93
CA TYR A 352 -11.16 3.18 -21.34
C TYR A 352 -12.51 2.45 -21.36
N PHE A 353 -12.86 1.83 -22.48
CA PHE A 353 -14.14 1.11 -22.61
C PHE A 353 -14.15 -0.28 -21.95
N SER A 354 -13.01 -0.74 -21.45
CA SER A 354 -12.92 -2.02 -20.77
C SER A 354 -13.51 -1.93 -19.36
N LYS A 355 -14.31 -2.95 -19.00
CA LYS A 355 -15.02 -2.99 -17.70
C LYS A 355 -14.12 -3.36 -16.51
N SER A 356 -12.91 -3.87 -16.74
CA SER A 356 -11.94 -4.19 -15.69
C SER A 356 -10.51 -4.13 -16.23
N ALA A 357 -9.54 -3.97 -15.32
CA ALA A 357 -8.11 -3.93 -15.65
C ALA A 357 -7.61 -5.22 -16.33
N LEU A 358 -8.14 -6.36 -15.90
CA LEU A 358 -7.87 -7.66 -16.52
C LEU A 358 -8.32 -7.67 -18.00
N LYS A 359 -9.55 -7.23 -18.29
CA LYS A 359 -10.07 -7.16 -19.67
C LYS A 359 -9.36 -6.09 -20.51
N ALA A 360 -8.99 -4.98 -19.87
CA ALA A 360 -8.28 -3.87 -20.51
C ALA A 360 -6.90 -4.29 -21.04
N THR A 361 -6.21 -5.18 -20.33
CA THR A 361 -4.85 -5.62 -20.67
C THR A 361 -4.83 -6.91 -21.50
N HIS A 362 -5.81 -7.81 -21.30
CA HIS A 362 -5.91 -9.13 -21.93
C HIS A 362 -6.89 -9.20 -23.13
N PHE A 363 -7.20 -8.08 -23.77
CA PHE A 363 -8.05 -8.08 -24.97
C PHE A 363 -7.46 -8.91 -26.14
N ARG A 364 -6.16 -9.20 -26.10
CA ARG A 364 -5.48 -10.22 -26.92
C ARG A 364 -4.55 -11.04 -26.02
N PRO A 365 -4.16 -12.26 -26.45
CA PRO A 365 -3.24 -13.09 -25.69
C PRO A 365 -1.95 -12.33 -25.32
N PRO A 366 -1.54 -12.35 -24.04
CA PRO A 366 -0.24 -11.82 -23.62
C PRO A 366 0.91 -12.47 -24.43
N PRO A 367 2.00 -11.74 -24.74
CA PRO A 367 2.33 -10.37 -24.33
C PRO A 367 1.98 -9.29 -25.39
N TYR A 368 0.83 -9.39 -26.07
CA TYR A 368 0.49 -8.49 -27.20
C TYR A 368 0.50 -6.99 -26.87
N LEU A 369 -0.23 -6.56 -25.83
CA LEU A 369 -0.34 -5.13 -25.46
C LEU A 369 1.01 -4.59 -25.04
N LEU A 370 1.72 -5.31 -24.16
CA LEU A 370 3.05 -4.92 -23.69
C LEU A 370 4.03 -4.74 -24.86
N ASN A 371 4.08 -5.68 -25.80
CA ASN A 371 4.92 -5.55 -27.00
C ASN A 371 4.54 -4.34 -27.87
N LYS A 372 3.24 -4.03 -27.97
CA LYS A 372 2.76 -2.86 -28.72
C LYS A 372 3.18 -1.56 -28.01
N LEU A 373 3.08 -1.51 -26.68
CA LEU A 373 3.50 -0.37 -25.86
C LEU A 373 5.02 -0.18 -25.90
N ASN A 374 5.81 -1.25 -25.76
CA ASN A 374 7.28 -1.20 -25.87
C ASN A 374 7.73 -0.64 -27.22
N LYS A 375 7.18 -1.15 -28.32
CA LYS A 375 7.48 -0.62 -29.67
C LYS A 375 7.08 0.84 -29.83
N MET A 376 5.98 1.25 -29.20
CA MET A 376 5.55 2.63 -29.22
C MET A 376 6.52 3.51 -28.43
N TYR A 377 6.95 3.07 -27.25
CA TYR A 377 7.93 3.75 -26.42
C TYR A 377 9.28 3.91 -27.14
N GLU A 378 9.80 2.86 -27.76
CA GLU A 378 11.03 2.92 -28.57
C GLU A 378 10.94 3.98 -29.68
N ARG A 379 9.79 4.06 -30.36
CA ARG A 379 9.58 5.07 -31.40
C ARG A 379 9.46 6.49 -30.82
N LEU A 380 8.83 6.66 -29.65
CA LEU A 380 8.79 7.95 -28.95
C LEU A 380 10.20 8.40 -28.52
N ASP A 381 11.03 7.49 -28.00
CA ASP A 381 12.43 7.78 -27.66
C ASP A 381 13.24 8.22 -28.89
N LEU A 382 13.05 7.56 -30.04
CA LEU A 382 13.67 7.99 -31.30
C LEU A 382 13.25 9.41 -31.72
N LEU A 383 11.97 9.75 -31.56
CA LEU A 383 11.46 11.10 -31.84
C LEU A 383 12.04 12.13 -30.88
N GLN A 384 12.15 11.80 -29.60
CA GLN A 384 12.76 12.67 -28.59
C GLN A 384 14.23 12.93 -28.90
N ARG A 385 15.02 11.90 -29.24
CA ARG A 385 16.43 12.06 -29.66
C ARG A 385 16.57 12.89 -30.94
N ALA A 386 15.66 12.71 -31.90
CA ALA A 386 15.64 13.52 -33.12
C ALA A 386 15.37 15.00 -32.79
N LEU A 387 14.44 15.27 -31.87
CA LEU A 387 14.16 16.61 -31.37
C LEU A 387 15.36 17.21 -30.63
N GLU A 388 16.04 16.45 -29.78
CA GLU A 388 17.24 16.92 -29.07
C GLU A 388 18.37 17.28 -30.05
N LYS A 389 18.61 16.41 -31.04
CA LYS A 389 19.57 16.70 -32.10
C LYS A 389 19.19 17.97 -32.86
N TYR A 390 17.91 18.15 -33.14
CA TYR A 390 17.40 19.38 -33.76
C TYR A 390 17.67 20.62 -32.89
N LEU A 391 17.34 20.57 -31.58
CA LEU A 391 17.62 21.66 -30.66
C LEU A 391 19.13 21.96 -30.60
N GLU A 392 19.99 20.95 -30.58
CA GLU A 392 21.44 21.16 -30.56
C GLU A 392 21.94 21.89 -31.82
N THR A 393 21.39 21.56 -33.01
CA THR A 393 21.71 22.34 -34.23
C THR A 393 21.32 23.81 -34.11
N LYS A 394 20.21 24.12 -33.41
CA LYS A 394 19.78 25.49 -33.16
C LYS A 394 20.67 26.21 -32.14
N ARG A 395 21.18 25.49 -31.13
CA ARG A 395 22.18 26.03 -30.18
C ARG A 395 23.48 26.41 -30.87
N HIS A 396 23.93 25.62 -31.84
CA HIS A 396 25.12 25.99 -32.61
C HIS A 396 24.94 27.27 -33.42
N ILE A 397 23.74 27.53 -33.95
CA ILE A 397 23.44 28.77 -34.69
C ILE A 397 23.39 29.98 -33.74
N PHE A 398 22.78 29.81 -32.57
CA PHE A 398 22.69 30.86 -31.55
C PHE A 398 23.12 30.33 -30.17
N PRO A 399 24.43 30.46 -29.82
CA PRO A 399 25.01 29.87 -28.61
C PRO A 399 24.37 30.33 -27.28
N ARG A 400 23.65 31.45 -27.27
CA ARG A 400 22.94 31.88 -26.05
C ARG A 400 21.82 30.91 -25.65
N PHE A 401 21.36 30.04 -26.54
CA PHE A 401 20.42 28.97 -26.21
C PHE A 401 20.99 27.90 -25.28
N TYR A 402 22.31 27.84 -25.05
CA TYR A 402 22.88 27.00 -23.99
C TYR A 402 22.52 27.46 -22.57
N PHE A 403 22.03 28.70 -22.39
CA PHE A 403 21.68 29.27 -21.07
C PHE A 403 20.20 29.10 -20.71
N ILE A 404 19.39 28.49 -21.56
CA ILE A 404 17.95 28.28 -21.34
C ILE A 404 17.60 26.79 -21.36
N SER A 405 16.46 26.43 -20.78
CA SER A 405 15.96 25.05 -20.83
C SER A 405 15.48 24.68 -22.24
N ASN A 406 15.34 23.38 -22.51
CA ASN A 406 14.73 22.89 -23.75
C ASN A 406 13.32 23.45 -23.94
N ASP A 407 12.53 23.54 -22.87
CA ASP A 407 11.15 24.03 -22.94
C ASP A 407 11.08 25.51 -23.31
N ASP A 408 11.91 26.36 -22.69
CA ASP A 408 12.05 27.78 -23.06
C ASP A 408 12.47 27.91 -24.53
N MET A 409 13.40 27.07 -24.97
CA MET A 409 13.90 27.08 -26.35
C MET A 409 12.81 26.68 -27.35
N LEU A 410 12.02 25.66 -27.03
CA LEU A 410 10.90 25.20 -27.85
C LEU A 410 9.79 26.25 -27.92
N GLU A 411 9.51 26.97 -26.83
CA GLU A 411 8.55 28.07 -26.83
C GLU A 411 9.00 29.23 -27.73
N ILE A 412 10.30 29.54 -27.74
CA ILE A 412 10.89 30.54 -28.63
C ILE A 412 10.79 30.10 -30.10
N LEU A 413 11.20 28.85 -30.40
CA LEU A 413 11.18 28.29 -31.76
C LEU A 413 9.75 28.15 -32.31
N GLY A 414 8.82 27.72 -31.45
CA GLY A 414 7.40 27.55 -31.77
C GLY A 414 6.66 28.86 -32.02
N ASN A 415 7.17 29.98 -31.48
CA ASN A 415 6.61 31.32 -31.67
C ASN A 415 7.49 32.22 -32.56
N SER A 416 8.31 31.64 -33.44
CA SER A 416 9.25 32.37 -34.30
C SER A 416 8.61 33.51 -35.12
N ARG A 417 7.35 33.36 -35.52
CA ARG A 417 6.56 34.37 -36.27
C ARG A 417 5.90 35.43 -35.40
N LYS A 418 5.94 35.27 -34.07
CA LYS A 418 5.36 36.20 -33.08
C LYS A 418 6.46 36.67 -32.12
N PRO A 419 7.35 37.59 -32.55
CA PRO A 419 8.44 38.09 -31.71
C PRO A 419 7.97 38.75 -30.41
N GLU A 420 6.71 39.19 -30.34
CA GLU A 420 6.07 39.71 -29.12
C GLU A 420 6.05 38.67 -27.99
N LEU A 421 5.81 37.39 -28.30
CA LEU A 421 5.81 36.30 -27.33
C LEU A 421 7.23 35.92 -26.91
N VAL A 422 8.20 36.03 -27.82
CA VAL A 422 9.61 35.73 -27.53
C VAL A 422 10.22 36.72 -26.52
N GLN A 423 9.65 37.93 -26.37
CA GLN A 423 10.20 38.97 -25.49
C GLN A 423 10.32 38.53 -24.03
N GLN A 424 9.43 37.66 -23.54
CA GLN A 424 9.49 37.17 -22.15
C GLN A 424 10.77 36.38 -21.85
N HIS A 425 11.39 35.79 -22.87
CA HIS A 425 12.64 35.02 -22.72
C HIS A 425 13.89 35.88 -22.95
N LEU A 426 13.77 37.13 -23.42
CA LEU A 426 14.92 37.98 -23.72
C LEU A 426 15.80 38.23 -22.49
N LYS A 427 15.20 38.39 -21.31
CA LYS A 427 15.93 38.54 -20.04
C LYS A 427 16.78 37.32 -19.69
N LYS A 428 16.39 36.12 -20.16
CA LYS A 428 17.16 34.88 -19.97
C LYS A 428 18.31 34.78 -20.98
N LEU A 429 18.12 35.29 -22.19
CA LEU A 429 19.10 35.25 -23.28
C LEU A 429 20.15 36.37 -23.21
N PHE A 430 19.78 37.52 -22.64
CA PHE A 430 20.59 38.72 -22.55
C PHE A 430 20.56 39.27 -21.13
N ASP A 431 21.74 39.63 -20.62
CA ASP A 431 21.92 40.09 -19.23
C ASP A 431 21.05 41.34 -18.90
N ASN A 432 20.93 42.28 -19.84
CA ASN A 432 20.19 43.53 -19.61
C ASN A 432 19.35 43.99 -20.81
N ILE A 433 18.87 43.07 -21.66
CA ILE A 433 17.82 43.38 -22.65
C ILE A 433 16.53 42.71 -22.18
N ILE A 434 15.56 43.54 -21.80
CA ILE A 434 14.26 43.05 -21.32
C ILE A 434 13.20 43.12 -22.42
N ARG A 435 13.24 44.18 -23.22
CA ARG A 435 12.24 44.43 -24.25
C ARG A 435 12.88 45.01 -25.49
N ILE A 436 12.30 44.72 -26.64
CA ILE A 436 12.66 45.34 -27.91
C ILE A 436 11.48 46.16 -28.44
N LYS A 437 11.79 47.28 -29.08
CA LYS A 437 10.77 48.11 -29.74
C LYS A 437 10.52 47.54 -31.12
N ILE A 438 9.31 47.04 -31.32
CA ILE A 438 8.85 46.44 -32.58
C ILE A 438 7.90 47.44 -33.26
N LEU A 439 8.16 47.78 -34.51
CA LEU A 439 7.23 48.54 -35.35
C LEU A 439 6.67 47.62 -36.45
N ARG A 440 5.36 47.68 -36.68
CA ARG A 440 4.71 47.00 -37.80
C ARG A 440 4.74 47.95 -39.01
N ASN A 441 5.45 47.55 -40.06
CA ASN A 441 5.46 48.32 -41.30
C ASN A 441 4.23 47.93 -42.14
N VAL A 442 3.25 48.83 -42.19
CA VAL A 442 1.92 48.64 -42.82
C VAL A 442 2.03 48.32 -44.32
N GLY A 443 3.08 48.80 -45.01
CA GLY A 443 3.25 48.57 -46.45
C GLY A 443 3.85 47.20 -46.82
N ALA A 444 4.61 46.57 -45.92
CA ALA A 444 5.30 45.30 -46.19
C ALA A 444 4.72 44.11 -45.39
N ASN A 445 3.83 44.36 -44.43
CA ASN A 445 3.35 43.38 -43.44
C ASN A 445 4.50 42.70 -42.66
N LYS A 446 5.56 43.46 -42.39
CA LYS A 446 6.78 42.99 -41.70
C LYS A 446 6.96 43.67 -40.36
N GLN A 447 7.50 42.94 -39.40
CA GLN A 447 7.88 43.46 -38.08
C GLN A 447 9.34 43.88 -38.09
N GLU A 448 9.59 45.15 -37.77
CA GLU A 448 10.91 45.76 -37.74
C GLU A 448 11.32 46.04 -36.30
N CYS A 449 12.54 45.64 -35.93
CA CYS A 449 13.14 45.92 -34.63
C CYS A 449 13.94 47.22 -34.70
N VAL A 450 13.52 48.23 -33.95
CA VAL A 450 14.08 49.59 -34.04
C VAL A 450 14.94 49.97 -32.83
N GLY A 451 14.87 49.24 -31.73
CA GLY A 451 15.69 49.54 -30.56
C GLY A 451 15.43 48.58 -29.41
N MET A 452 16.20 48.77 -28.33
CA MET A 452 16.19 47.91 -27.14
C MET A 452 15.95 48.72 -25.87
N PHE A 453 15.36 48.06 -24.88
CA PHE A 453 15.12 48.57 -23.53
C PHE A 453 15.90 47.74 -22.51
N SER A 454 16.57 48.45 -21.59
CA SER A 454 17.17 47.84 -20.40
C SER A 454 16.16 47.59 -19.28
N ASP A 455 16.56 46.87 -18.24
CA ASP A 455 15.76 46.66 -17.02
C ASP A 455 15.45 47.99 -16.30
N ASP A 456 16.40 48.92 -16.33
CA ASP A 456 16.24 50.26 -15.76
C ASP A 456 15.32 51.19 -16.60
N GLY A 457 14.84 50.71 -17.73
CA GLY A 457 14.00 51.46 -18.66
C GLY A 457 14.76 52.40 -19.60
N GLU A 458 16.09 52.25 -19.73
CA GLU A 458 16.87 52.98 -20.72
C GLU A 458 16.57 52.46 -22.13
N PHE A 459 16.20 53.36 -23.04
CA PHE A 459 15.96 53.03 -24.45
C PHE A 459 17.13 53.47 -25.32
N ILE A 460 17.57 52.58 -26.21
CA ILE A 460 18.56 52.88 -27.24
C ILE A 460 18.00 52.45 -28.60
N GLU A 461 17.92 53.41 -29.52
CA GLU A 461 17.56 53.17 -30.92
C GLU A 461 18.73 52.58 -31.69
N PHE A 462 18.46 51.57 -32.53
CA PHE A 462 19.48 50.93 -33.33
C PHE A 462 19.94 51.83 -34.48
N SER A 463 21.24 51.80 -34.77
CA SER A 463 21.79 52.59 -35.89
C SER A 463 21.24 52.15 -37.26
N LYS A 464 20.89 50.86 -37.37
CA LYS A 464 20.18 50.31 -38.51
C LYS A 464 19.11 49.35 -37.98
N ALA A 465 17.85 49.69 -38.19
CA ALA A 465 16.74 48.81 -37.89
C ALA A 465 16.80 47.57 -38.80
N PHE A 466 16.29 46.44 -38.31
CA PHE A 466 16.30 45.18 -39.05
C PHE A 466 14.96 44.47 -38.94
N PHE A 467 14.62 43.71 -39.99
CA PHE A 467 13.40 42.91 -40.01
C PHE A 467 13.58 41.61 -39.22
N MET A 468 12.60 41.30 -38.37
CA MET A 468 12.51 40.04 -37.64
C MET A 468 11.78 39.02 -38.51
N GLU A 469 12.44 38.58 -39.57
CA GLU A 469 11.94 37.57 -40.50
C GLU A 469 12.79 36.32 -40.45
N GLY A 470 12.14 35.18 -40.70
CA GLY A 470 12.78 33.88 -40.69
C GLY A 470 12.85 33.25 -39.30
N PRO A 471 13.71 32.23 -39.12
CA PRO A 471 13.85 31.51 -37.87
C PRO A 471 14.28 32.43 -36.70
N SER A 472 13.84 32.08 -35.49
CA SER A 472 14.08 32.91 -34.30
C SER A 472 15.55 33.12 -33.99
N GLU A 473 16.36 32.08 -34.15
CA GLU A 473 17.80 32.10 -33.94
C GLU A 473 18.53 33.11 -34.84
N GLU A 474 18.06 33.30 -36.08
CA GLU A 474 18.70 34.20 -37.03
C GLU A 474 18.46 35.66 -36.64
N TRP A 475 17.20 36.02 -36.37
CA TRP A 475 16.89 37.41 -36.02
C TRP A 475 17.36 37.75 -34.59
N LEU A 476 17.46 36.77 -33.68
CA LEU A 476 18.13 36.94 -32.37
C LEU A 476 19.64 37.18 -32.54
N GLY A 477 20.31 36.49 -33.48
CA GLY A 477 21.70 36.77 -33.84
C GLY A 477 21.88 38.17 -34.45
N ARG A 478 20.92 38.63 -35.26
CA ARG A 478 20.89 40.01 -35.77
C ARG A 478 20.69 41.03 -34.66
N LEU A 479 19.84 40.74 -33.67
CA LEU A 479 19.63 41.57 -32.48
C LEU A 479 20.94 41.76 -31.71
N GLU A 480 21.68 40.67 -31.47
CA GLU A 480 22.99 40.72 -30.81
C GLU A 480 23.99 41.60 -31.58
N THR A 481 24.07 41.39 -32.90
CA THR A 481 24.96 42.19 -33.76
C THR A 481 24.55 43.67 -33.76
N ALA A 482 23.25 43.96 -33.87
CA ALA A 482 22.71 45.31 -33.89
C ALA A 482 22.98 46.05 -32.57
N MET A 483 22.84 45.37 -31.43
CA MET A 483 23.22 45.90 -30.11
C MET A 483 24.69 46.33 -30.09
N GLN A 484 25.60 45.42 -30.47
CA GLN A 484 27.04 45.67 -30.43
C GLN A 484 27.45 46.84 -31.35
N VAL A 485 26.95 46.82 -32.59
CA VAL A 485 27.25 47.87 -33.60
C VAL A 485 26.70 49.22 -33.15
N THR A 486 25.49 49.26 -32.61
CA THR A 486 24.85 50.50 -32.15
C THR A 486 25.64 51.12 -31.00
N LEU A 487 26.00 50.33 -29.98
CA LEU A 487 26.80 50.84 -28.86
C LEU A 487 28.19 51.32 -29.30
N LYS A 488 28.86 50.57 -30.20
CA LYS A 488 30.17 50.95 -30.76
C LYS A 488 30.09 52.25 -31.59
N THR A 489 29.02 52.41 -32.36
CA THR A 489 28.80 53.59 -33.21
C THR A 489 28.45 54.81 -32.37
N ALA A 490 27.58 54.65 -31.36
CA ALA A 490 27.21 55.71 -30.43
C ALA A 490 28.37 56.17 -29.54
N PHE A 491 29.34 55.30 -29.24
CA PHE A 491 30.47 55.64 -28.36
C PHE A 491 31.33 56.81 -28.88
N LYS A 492 31.64 56.84 -30.18
CA LYS A 492 32.49 57.89 -30.79
C LYS A 492 31.91 59.31 -30.65
N PRO A 493 30.65 59.60 -31.04
CA PRO A 493 30.06 60.93 -30.89
C PRO A 493 29.92 61.32 -29.42
N ILE A 494 29.51 60.40 -28.53
CA ILE A 494 29.40 60.67 -27.09
C ILE A 494 30.74 61.11 -26.49
N ARG A 495 31.82 60.42 -26.85
CA ARG A 495 33.18 60.79 -26.42
C ARG A 495 33.64 62.12 -27.01
N SER A 496 33.33 62.39 -28.28
CA SER A 496 33.66 63.67 -28.90
C SER A 496 32.91 64.82 -28.24
N ASP A 497 31.64 64.61 -27.89
CA ASP A 497 30.82 65.60 -27.20
C ASP A 497 31.37 65.90 -25.81
N LEU A 498 31.83 64.85 -25.09
CA LEU A 498 32.48 65.02 -23.78
C LEU A 498 33.71 65.95 -23.84
N LYS A 499 34.55 65.79 -24.88
CA LYS A 499 35.74 66.64 -25.07
C LYS A 499 35.38 68.09 -25.37
N LYS A 500 34.29 68.33 -26.11
CA LYS A 500 33.82 69.68 -26.46
C LYS A 500 33.11 70.36 -25.28
N ASN A 501 32.45 69.59 -24.42
CA ASN A 501 31.59 70.07 -23.35
C ASN A 501 32.09 69.71 -21.93
N LEU A 502 33.40 69.76 -21.69
CA LEU A 502 34.01 69.45 -20.38
C LEU A 502 33.40 70.24 -19.21
N ASN A 503 32.91 71.46 -19.47
CA ASN A 503 32.32 72.33 -18.46
C ASN A 503 30.79 72.15 -18.29
N LYS A 504 30.13 71.34 -19.12
CA LYS A 504 28.67 71.11 -19.13
C LYS A 504 28.35 69.61 -18.99
N ARG A 505 28.95 68.97 -17.98
CA ARG A 505 28.89 67.53 -17.71
C ARG A 505 27.46 67.05 -17.44
N ASP A 506 26.66 67.90 -16.82
CA ASP A 506 25.25 67.71 -16.50
C ASP A 506 24.39 67.51 -17.75
N ARG A 507 24.48 68.44 -18.72
CA ARG A 507 23.73 68.35 -19.98
C ARG A 507 24.21 67.17 -20.84
N TRP A 508 25.52 66.93 -20.86
CA TRP A 508 26.10 65.81 -21.58
C TRP A 508 25.59 64.46 -21.05
N LEU A 509 25.49 64.28 -19.73
CA LEU A 509 24.97 63.04 -19.14
C LEU A 509 23.49 62.81 -19.50
N MET A 510 22.68 63.87 -19.49
CA MET A 510 21.24 63.76 -19.74
C MET A 510 20.88 63.41 -21.18
N ASN A 511 21.70 63.85 -22.14
CA ASN A 511 21.46 63.64 -23.57
C ASN A 511 21.99 62.29 -24.10
N ASN A 512 22.75 61.55 -23.29
CA ASN A 512 23.50 60.38 -23.74
C ASN A 512 23.19 59.12 -22.92
N CYS A 513 23.56 57.96 -23.44
CA CYS A 513 23.39 56.68 -22.75
C CYS A 513 24.27 56.63 -21.49
N GLY A 514 23.70 56.21 -20.37
CA GLY A 514 24.37 56.19 -19.06
C GLY A 514 25.65 55.35 -19.06
N GLN A 515 25.58 54.13 -19.60
CA GLN A 515 26.72 53.21 -19.64
C GLN A 515 27.86 53.73 -20.52
N LEU A 516 27.54 54.33 -21.68
CA LEU A 516 28.55 54.92 -22.56
C LEU A 516 29.16 56.18 -21.93
N CYS A 517 28.37 56.96 -21.19
CA CYS A 517 28.88 58.09 -20.40
C CYS A 517 29.88 57.64 -19.33
N ASN A 518 29.58 56.58 -18.59
CA ASN A 518 30.50 56.03 -17.59
C ASN A 518 31.84 55.60 -18.23
N ALA A 519 31.77 54.82 -19.31
CA ALA A 519 32.96 54.39 -20.04
C ALA A 519 33.77 55.58 -20.62
N CYS A 520 33.10 56.57 -21.22
CA CYS A 520 33.76 57.78 -21.72
C CYS A 520 34.44 58.57 -20.59
N SER A 521 33.80 58.64 -19.42
CA SER A 521 34.30 59.34 -18.24
C SER A 521 35.56 58.68 -17.69
N LEU A 522 35.56 57.34 -17.56
CA LEU A 522 36.72 56.57 -17.15
C LEU A 522 37.90 56.78 -18.11
N ILE A 523 37.67 56.71 -19.42
CA ILE A 523 38.75 56.94 -20.40
C ILE A 523 39.28 58.38 -20.32
N GLN A 524 38.39 59.37 -20.14
CA GLN A 524 38.79 60.76 -19.98
C GLN A 524 39.63 60.95 -18.72
N TRP A 525 39.18 60.39 -17.59
CA TRP A 525 39.92 60.40 -16.33
C TRP A 525 41.30 59.75 -16.48
N THR A 526 41.40 58.56 -17.08
CA THR A 526 42.68 57.88 -17.33
C THR A 526 43.59 58.78 -18.17
N THR A 527 43.08 59.39 -19.23
CA THR A 527 43.85 60.29 -20.10
C THR A 527 44.39 61.50 -19.31
N ASP A 528 43.55 62.12 -18.48
CA ASP A 528 43.92 63.30 -17.71
C ASP A 528 44.90 62.98 -16.58
N CYS A 529 44.73 61.83 -15.90
CA CYS A 529 45.67 61.30 -14.93
C CYS A 529 47.04 61.02 -15.55
N THR A 530 47.09 60.30 -16.68
CA THR A 530 48.35 60.01 -17.39
C THR A 530 49.08 61.29 -17.79
N ARG A 531 48.37 62.28 -18.34
CA ARG A 531 48.96 63.59 -18.67
C ARG A 531 49.47 64.32 -17.44
N ALA A 532 48.68 64.35 -16.36
CA ALA A 532 49.07 65.03 -15.13
C ALA A 532 50.34 64.40 -14.52
N LEU A 533 50.46 63.07 -14.54
CA LEU A 533 51.65 62.36 -14.06
C LEU A 533 52.89 62.66 -14.92
N VAL A 534 52.75 62.65 -16.25
CA VAL A 534 53.85 63.01 -17.17
C VAL A 534 54.31 64.45 -16.93
N HIS A 535 53.38 65.40 -16.81
CA HIS A 535 53.72 66.79 -16.52
C HIS A 535 54.30 66.99 -15.11
N SER A 536 53.83 66.23 -14.12
CA SER A 536 54.40 66.27 -12.78
C SER A 536 55.85 65.81 -12.75
N LYS A 537 56.20 64.80 -13.57
CA LYS A 537 57.59 64.37 -13.77
C LYS A 537 58.44 65.44 -14.46
N ILE A 538 57.95 66.03 -15.54
CA ILE A 538 58.69 67.06 -16.31
C ILE A 538 58.95 68.32 -15.48
N LEU A 539 57.96 68.76 -14.69
CA LEU A 539 58.03 69.99 -13.90
C LEU A 539 58.59 69.79 -12.48
N GLU A 540 58.97 68.56 -12.13
CA GLU A 540 59.35 68.14 -10.77
C GLU A 540 58.42 68.71 -9.68
N SER A 541 57.12 68.70 -9.97
CA SER A 541 56.13 69.41 -9.16
C SER A 541 54.79 68.67 -9.10
N LYS A 542 54.17 68.69 -7.92
CA LYS A 542 52.80 68.16 -7.72
C LYS A 542 51.71 69.13 -8.17
N LYS A 543 52.08 70.31 -8.68
CA LYS A 543 51.13 71.35 -9.16
C LYS A 543 50.15 70.81 -10.22
N PRO A 544 50.55 70.00 -11.24
CA PRO A 544 49.63 69.41 -12.20
C PRO A 544 48.56 68.51 -11.55
N LEU A 545 48.95 67.61 -10.63
CA LEU A 545 48.00 66.77 -9.88
C LEU A 545 47.05 67.60 -9.00
N LYS A 546 47.55 68.66 -8.34
CA LYS A 546 46.70 69.59 -7.56
C LYS A 546 45.67 70.29 -8.45
N ARG A 547 46.05 70.68 -9.67
CA ARG A 547 45.14 71.29 -10.66
C ARG A 547 44.10 70.27 -11.16
N LEU A 548 44.51 69.03 -11.43
CA LEU A 548 43.61 67.96 -11.83
C LEU A 548 42.56 67.68 -10.75
N ARG A 549 42.99 67.56 -9.48
CA ARG A 549 42.07 67.42 -8.34
C ARG A 549 41.05 68.56 -8.26
N LYS A 550 41.50 69.81 -8.43
CA LYS A 550 40.60 70.98 -8.42
C LYS A 550 39.55 70.88 -9.54
N LYS A 551 39.94 70.44 -10.75
CA LYS A 551 39.01 70.21 -11.87
C LYS A 551 38.01 69.09 -11.56
N GLN A 552 38.48 67.98 -10.99
CA GLN A 552 37.64 66.85 -10.60
C GLN A 552 36.57 67.26 -9.58
N ASN A 553 36.95 68.06 -8.57
CA ASN A 553 36.01 68.60 -7.58
C ASN A 553 34.97 69.54 -8.22
N GLN A 554 35.35 70.32 -9.24
CA GLN A 554 34.40 71.17 -9.97
C GLN A 554 33.36 70.34 -10.74
N VAL A 555 33.77 69.21 -11.34
CA VAL A 555 32.85 68.28 -12.01
C VAL A 555 31.88 67.66 -10.99
N LEU A 556 32.40 67.20 -9.84
CA LEU A 556 31.59 66.63 -8.77
C LEU A 556 30.57 67.61 -8.19
N ASN A 557 30.97 68.88 -7.98
CA ASN A 557 30.04 69.90 -7.49
C ASN A 557 28.86 70.09 -8.47
N LYS A 558 29.13 70.14 -9.78
CA LYS A 558 28.08 70.25 -10.81
C LYS A 558 27.16 69.03 -10.86
N LEU A 559 27.71 67.82 -10.71
CA LEU A 559 26.90 66.60 -10.66
C LEU A 559 26.07 66.52 -9.36
N SER A 560 26.61 67.01 -8.24
CA SER A 560 25.89 67.14 -6.96
C SER A 560 24.77 68.18 -7.01
N GLU A 561 24.97 69.29 -7.73
CA GLU A 561 23.90 70.24 -8.02
C GLU A 561 22.80 69.62 -8.89
N LEU A 562 23.18 68.79 -9.87
CA LEU A 562 22.24 68.08 -10.73
C LEU A 562 21.40 67.06 -9.96
N SER A 563 22.00 66.31 -9.01
CA SER A 563 21.28 65.30 -8.22
C SER A 563 20.24 65.90 -7.27
N ARG A 564 20.35 67.18 -6.93
CA ARG A 564 19.37 67.94 -6.12
C ARG A 564 18.16 68.43 -6.92
N LYS A 565 18.19 68.38 -8.25
CA LYS A 565 17.07 68.78 -9.11
C LYS A 565 16.03 67.66 -9.22
N GLU A 566 14.84 68.00 -9.67
CA GLU A 566 13.83 67.02 -10.04
C GLU A 566 14.27 66.26 -11.30
N LEU A 567 14.63 64.99 -11.12
CA LEU A 567 15.07 64.07 -12.16
C LEU A 567 14.09 62.90 -12.24
N THR A 568 13.85 62.41 -13.46
CA THR A 568 13.17 61.13 -13.66
C THR A 568 13.95 59.99 -13.02
N LYS A 569 13.30 58.86 -12.75
CA LYS A 569 13.93 57.67 -12.13
C LYS A 569 15.22 57.26 -12.87
N LEU A 570 15.16 57.18 -14.21
CA LEU A 570 16.32 56.82 -15.04
C LEU A 570 17.44 57.87 -14.96
N GLN A 571 17.11 59.15 -15.08
CA GLN A 571 18.11 60.23 -15.00
C GLN A 571 18.81 60.26 -13.62
N ARG A 572 18.07 59.97 -12.55
CA ARG A 572 18.62 59.85 -11.20
C ARG A 572 19.60 58.67 -11.09
N LEU A 573 19.24 57.51 -11.66
CA LEU A 573 20.15 56.34 -11.71
C LEU A 573 21.44 56.66 -12.47
N LYS A 574 21.35 57.27 -13.66
CA LYS A 574 22.52 57.72 -14.44
C LYS A 574 23.41 58.67 -13.66
N THR A 575 22.81 59.66 -12.99
CA THR A 575 23.51 60.68 -12.21
C THR A 575 24.22 60.06 -11.03
N ASN A 576 23.55 59.20 -10.27
CA ASN A 576 24.12 58.50 -9.13
C ASN A 576 25.28 57.59 -9.55
N ALA A 577 25.11 56.82 -10.63
CA ALA A 577 26.15 55.94 -11.16
C ALA A 577 27.42 56.74 -11.54
N LEU A 578 27.26 57.85 -12.26
CA LEU A 578 28.40 58.69 -12.64
C LEU A 578 29.03 59.38 -11.42
N ILE A 579 28.24 59.90 -10.48
CA ILE A 579 28.77 60.52 -9.24
C ILE A 579 29.63 59.52 -8.47
N THR A 580 29.18 58.28 -8.29
CA THR A 580 29.93 57.24 -7.60
C THR A 580 31.30 57.00 -8.26
N ILE A 581 31.34 56.90 -9.60
CA ILE A 581 32.58 56.75 -10.36
C ILE A 581 33.50 57.98 -10.20
N GLU A 582 32.94 59.18 -10.28
CA GLU A 582 33.71 60.44 -10.21
C GLU A 582 34.24 60.72 -8.79
N ILE A 583 33.54 60.27 -7.73
CA ILE A 583 34.00 60.31 -6.33
C ILE A 583 35.21 59.39 -6.16
N HIS A 584 35.07 58.13 -6.60
CA HIS A 584 36.19 57.18 -6.57
C HIS A 584 37.40 57.73 -7.34
N SER A 585 37.16 58.29 -8.53
CA SER A 585 38.16 58.92 -9.39
C SER A 585 38.91 60.07 -8.69
N ARG A 586 38.21 60.90 -7.90
CA ARG A 586 38.82 61.94 -7.06
C ARG A 586 39.69 61.33 -5.97
N ASP A 587 39.18 60.34 -5.25
CA ASP A 587 39.89 59.74 -4.12
C ASP A 587 41.18 59.05 -4.57
N VAL A 588 41.17 58.43 -5.75
CA VAL A 588 42.38 57.88 -6.39
C VAL A 588 43.36 58.99 -6.76
N ILE A 589 42.91 60.12 -7.32
CA ILE A 589 43.78 61.29 -7.57
C ILE A 589 44.39 61.80 -6.26
N ASP A 590 43.64 61.84 -5.16
CA ASP A 590 44.15 62.25 -3.85
C ASP A 590 45.22 61.30 -3.31
N ARG A 591 45.03 59.99 -3.49
CA ARG A 591 46.05 58.98 -3.16
C ARG A 591 47.31 59.18 -4.01
N LEU A 592 47.17 59.39 -5.31
CA LEU A 592 48.30 59.67 -6.21
C LEU A 592 49.05 60.95 -5.81
N TYR A 593 48.33 62.01 -5.45
CA TYR A 593 48.93 63.27 -4.99
C TYR A 593 49.73 63.09 -3.70
N LYS A 594 49.23 62.29 -2.74
CA LYS A 594 49.94 61.96 -1.50
C LYS A 594 51.16 61.07 -1.72
N ALA A 595 51.07 60.12 -2.66
CA ALA A 595 52.12 59.14 -2.94
C ALA A 595 53.26 59.68 -3.81
N SER A 596 52.99 60.64 -4.69
CA SER A 596 54.04 61.37 -5.42
C SER A 596 54.94 62.06 -4.40
N LYS A 597 56.24 61.74 -4.34
CA LYS A 597 57.22 62.46 -3.51
C LYS A 597 57.55 63.81 -4.11
#